data_AF-A0A814TZH7-F1
#
_entry.id   AF-A0A814TZH7-F1
#
_cell.length_a   1.000
_cell.length_b   1.000
_cell.length_c   1.000
_cell.angle_alpha   90.00
_cell.angle_beta   90.00
_cell.angle_gamma   90.00
#
_symmetry.space_group_name_H-M   'P 1'
#
loop_
_entity.id
_entity.type
_entity.pdbx_description
1 polymer ?
#
loop_
_entity_poly.entity_id
_entity_poly.type
_entity_poly.pdbx_seq_one_letter_code
_entity_poly.pdbx_strand_id
1 'polypeptide(L)'
;MYSVKQVTANNLETFLFILFLLIFAVIAASYVWIEGTKDPKRNRYKLFIECTLILTSVVPPELPIELSLAVNTSLVALVKLLIYCTEPFRIPFAGKNKVSLVCKNKNRTNYYRASSTLDETTPKYNFVHFSSDDPIPLSQIDVQSPVKQVLLTCHALANLDGDIIGDPLEKATLSALEWTVTRGDTVVPIKGRSGRWQISQRYHFLSALKRMSVIAGQSPSPSSNETTYIVAVKGAPETLKPMVS
;
A
#
# COMPACT_ATOMS: atom_id res chain seq x y z
N MET A 1 -19.93 -2.47 -15.34
CA MET A 1 -18.93 -1.53 -15.92
C MET A 1 -18.57 -0.51 -14.85
N TYR A 2 -17.57 -0.80 -14.02
CA TYR A 2 -17.10 0.14 -13.00
C TYR A 2 -16.07 1.06 -13.64
N SER A 3 -16.32 2.36 -13.56
CA SER A 3 -15.45 3.43 -14.06
C SER A 3 -14.14 3.42 -13.27
N VAL A 4 -13.16 2.64 -13.74
CA VAL A 4 -11.77 2.76 -13.32
C VAL A 4 -11.33 4.16 -13.71
N LYS A 5 -11.01 5.02 -12.73
CA LYS A 5 -10.30 6.27 -13.01
C LYS A 5 -9.10 5.88 -13.83
N GLN A 6 -9.06 6.29 -15.10
CA GLN A 6 -7.83 6.20 -15.87
C GLN A 6 -6.76 6.85 -15.01
N VAL A 7 -5.69 6.10 -14.74
CA VAL A 7 -4.50 6.67 -14.11
C VAL A 7 -3.92 7.58 -15.17
N THR A 8 -4.49 8.77 -15.28
CA THR A 8 -3.95 9.83 -16.10
C THR A 8 -2.58 10.07 -15.49
N ALA A 9 -1.52 9.78 -16.25
CA ALA A 9 -0.16 10.15 -15.91
C ALA A 9 -0.03 11.68 -15.98
N ASN A 10 -0.86 12.40 -15.22
CA ASN A 10 -0.74 13.82 -14.98
C ASN A 10 0.36 14.00 -13.93
N ASN A 11 1.56 13.58 -14.32
CA ASN A 11 2.76 13.74 -13.54
C ASN A 11 3.24 15.16 -13.81
N LEU A 12 3.16 16.00 -12.77
CA LEU A 12 3.77 17.33 -12.78
C LEU A 12 5.24 17.27 -13.23
N GLU A 13 5.93 16.18 -12.89
CA GLU A 13 7.28 15.84 -13.39
C GLU A 13 7.34 15.72 -14.92
N THR A 14 6.40 15.02 -15.56
CA THR A 14 6.33 14.88 -17.02
C THR A 14 6.00 16.21 -17.70
N PHE A 15 5.11 17.01 -17.11
CA PHE A 15 4.80 18.35 -17.63
C PHE A 15 6.01 19.28 -17.57
N LEU A 16 6.74 19.28 -16.45
CA LEU A 16 7.99 20.04 -16.30
C LEU A 16 9.06 19.59 -17.30
N PHE A 17 9.19 18.28 -17.52
CA PHE A 17 10.12 17.72 -18.50
C PHE A 17 9.79 18.16 -19.94
N ILE A 18 8.51 18.08 -20.33
CA ILE A 18 8.06 18.54 -21.66
C ILE A 18 8.29 20.04 -21.82
N LEU A 19 7.98 20.85 -20.79
CA LEU A 19 8.19 22.29 -20.81
C LEU A 19 9.68 22.64 -20.99
N PHE A 20 10.56 21.93 -20.27
CA PHE A 20 12.00 22.10 -20.38
C PHE A 20 12.51 21.81 -21.81
N LEU A 21 12.09 20.70 -22.41
CA LEU A 21 12.47 20.35 -23.77
C LEU A 21 11.93 21.36 -24.82
N LEU A 22 10.71 21.87 -24.61
CA LEU A 22 10.08 22.84 -25.50
C LEU A 22 10.85 24.17 -25.56
N ILE A 23 11.47 24.61 -24.44
CA ILE A 23 12.31 25.82 -24.42
C ILE A 23 13.48 25.69 -25.40
N PHE A 24 14.20 24.55 -25.38
CA PHE A 24 15.30 24.30 -26.31
C PHE A 24 14.83 24.23 -27.76
N ALA A 25 13.68 23.60 -27.99
CA ALA A 25 13.08 23.50 -29.32
C ALA A 25 12.75 24.88 -29.91
N VAL A 26 12.18 25.77 -29.11
CA VAL A 26 11.84 27.15 -29.54
C VAL A 26 13.10 27.96 -29.85
N ILE A 27 14.16 27.82 -29.03
CA ILE A 27 15.45 28.49 -29.28
C ILE A 27 16.04 28.01 -30.62
N ALA A 28 16.10 26.70 -30.85
CA ALA A 28 16.62 26.12 -32.07
C ALA A 28 15.78 26.52 -33.31
N ALA A 29 14.45 26.46 -33.21
CA ALA A 29 13.55 26.84 -34.29
C ALA A 29 13.67 28.34 -34.63
N SER A 30 13.83 29.20 -33.62
CA SER A 30 14.04 30.64 -33.80
C SER A 30 15.37 30.94 -34.48
N TYR A 31 16.44 30.23 -34.09
CA TYR A 31 17.76 30.35 -34.72
C TYR A 31 17.70 29.96 -36.21
N VAL A 32 17.08 28.82 -36.53
CA VAL A 32 16.91 28.35 -37.92
C VAL A 32 16.05 29.31 -38.74
N TRP A 33 15.02 29.91 -38.14
CA TRP A 33 14.18 30.89 -38.82
C TRP A 33 14.95 32.18 -39.16
N ILE A 34 15.73 32.70 -38.21
CA ILE A 34 16.53 33.93 -38.41
C ILE A 34 17.62 33.70 -39.45
N GLU A 35 18.34 32.58 -39.39
CA GLU A 35 19.40 32.29 -40.36
C GLU A 35 18.81 31.98 -41.74
N GLY A 36 17.71 31.22 -41.78
CA GLY A 36 17.05 30.83 -43.02
C GLY A 36 16.33 31.96 -43.76
N THR A 37 16.01 33.07 -43.09
CA THR A 37 15.44 34.26 -43.72
C THR A 37 16.49 35.22 -44.29
N LYS A 38 17.77 35.04 -43.96
CA LYS A 38 18.88 35.78 -44.57
C LYS A 38 19.16 35.37 -46.02
N ASP A 39 18.79 34.15 -46.41
CA ASP A 39 18.92 33.64 -47.77
C ASP A 39 17.67 33.94 -48.64
N PRO A 40 17.69 34.95 -49.53
CA PRO A 40 16.52 35.36 -50.31
C PRO A 40 16.08 34.34 -51.38
N LYS A 41 16.87 33.29 -51.65
CA LYS A 41 16.55 32.22 -52.61
C LYS A 41 15.72 31.07 -51.99
N ARG A 42 15.54 31.04 -50.67
CA ARG A 42 14.91 29.91 -49.97
C ARG A 42 13.41 30.14 -49.82
N ASN A 43 12.60 29.11 -50.12
CA ASN A 43 11.14 29.21 -50.03
C ASN A 43 10.70 29.20 -48.55
N ARG A 44 9.95 30.25 -48.14
CA ARG A 44 9.46 30.43 -46.77
C ARG A 44 8.60 29.27 -46.28
N TYR A 45 7.86 28.62 -47.18
CA TYR A 45 7.08 27.42 -46.85
C TYR A 45 7.96 26.23 -46.42
N LYS A 46 9.12 26.05 -47.06
CA LYS A 46 10.05 24.98 -46.69
C LYS A 46 10.68 25.25 -45.33
N LEU A 47 11.02 26.52 -45.04
CA LEU A 47 11.54 26.94 -43.75
C LEU A 47 10.53 26.69 -42.61
N PHE A 48 9.25 27.00 -42.85
CA PHE A 48 8.19 26.77 -41.90
C PHE A 48 8.00 25.27 -41.57
N ILE A 49 8.09 24.40 -42.58
CA ILE A 49 8.03 22.95 -42.38
C ILE A 49 9.24 22.46 -41.58
N GLU A 50 10.46 22.95 -41.87
CA GLU A 50 11.67 22.61 -41.10
C GLU A 50 11.55 23.02 -39.62
N CYS A 51 11.05 24.23 -39.33
CA CYS A 51 10.79 24.68 -37.96
C CYS A 51 9.71 23.83 -37.24
N THR A 52 8.64 23.47 -37.96
CA THR A 52 7.58 22.60 -37.41
C THR A 52 8.14 21.21 -37.09
N LEU A 53 9.02 20.68 -37.94
CA LEU A 53 9.64 19.37 -37.77
C LEU A 53 10.51 19.32 -36.51
N ILE A 54 11.30 20.38 -36.25
CA ILE A 54 12.08 20.56 -35.02
C ILE A 54 11.20 20.56 -33.77
N LEU A 55 10.06 21.25 -33.82
CA LEU A 55 9.11 21.28 -32.69
C LEU A 55 8.46 19.90 -32.46
N THR A 56 8.08 19.20 -33.53
CA THR A 56 7.43 17.88 -33.43
C THR A 56 8.39 16.76 -33.05
N SER A 57 9.69 16.85 -33.35
CA SER A 57 10.68 15.82 -33.00
C SER A 57 11.01 15.77 -31.51
N VAL A 58 10.69 16.83 -30.76
CA VAL A 58 11.07 16.97 -29.34
C VAL A 58 10.19 16.16 -28.42
N VAL A 59 8.97 15.81 -28.87
CA VAL A 59 8.09 14.87 -28.16
C VAL A 59 8.10 13.56 -28.94
N PRO A 60 9.06 12.65 -28.68
CA PRO A 60 9.06 11.35 -29.31
C PRO A 60 7.77 10.62 -28.92
N PRO A 61 6.98 10.12 -29.90
CA PRO A 61 5.78 9.34 -29.63
C PRO A 61 6.09 8.00 -28.92
N GLU A 62 7.38 7.65 -28.80
CA GLU A 62 7.89 6.42 -28.20
C GLU A 62 7.82 6.39 -26.66
N LEU A 63 7.82 7.56 -25.98
CA LEU A 63 7.83 7.64 -24.50
C LEU A 63 6.70 6.85 -23.80
N PRO A 64 5.41 6.96 -24.20
CA PRO A 64 4.34 6.17 -23.58
C PRO A 64 4.41 4.67 -23.91
N ILE A 65 5.02 4.32 -25.06
CA ILE A 65 5.19 2.93 -25.50
C ILE A 65 6.26 2.25 -24.64
N GLU A 66 7.37 2.94 -24.37
CA GLU A 66 8.46 2.44 -23.54
C GLU A 66 8.00 2.12 -22.11
N LEU A 67 7.22 3.02 -21.49
CA LEU A 67 6.68 2.78 -20.15
C LEU A 67 5.73 1.57 -20.12
N SER A 68 4.92 1.40 -21.16
CA SER A 68 4.02 0.24 -21.28
C SER A 68 4.79 -1.07 -21.44
N LEU A 69 5.88 -1.06 -22.20
CA LEU A 69 6.76 -2.21 -22.40
C LEU A 69 7.52 -2.59 -21.12
N ALA A 70 7.99 -1.59 -20.35
CA ALA A 70 8.64 -1.81 -19.06
C ALA A 70 7.70 -2.46 -18.03
N VAL A 71 6.44 -2.00 -17.97
CA VAL A 71 5.41 -2.56 -17.09
C VAL A 71 5.06 -4.00 -17.48
N ASN A 72 4.87 -4.28 -18.78
CA ASN A 72 4.57 -5.63 -19.25
C ASN A 72 5.72 -6.62 -19.02
N THR A 73 6.97 -6.18 -19.21
CA THR A 73 8.15 -7.01 -18.93
C THR A 73 8.23 -7.33 -17.43
N SER A 74 7.94 -6.34 -16.59
CA SER A 74 7.89 -6.50 -15.13
C SER A 74 6.77 -7.45 -14.69
N LEU A 75 5.59 -7.39 -15.31
CA LEU A 75 4.51 -8.36 -15.09
C LEU A 75 4.94 -9.79 -15.42
N VAL A 76 5.56 -10.02 -16.57
CA VAL A 76 6.03 -11.36 -16.96
C VAL A 76 7.08 -11.88 -15.97
N ALA A 77 7.98 -11.03 -15.50
CA ALA A 77 8.95 -11.40 -14.47
C ALA A 77 8.28 -11.75 -13.13
N LEU A 78 7.27 -10.99 -12.70
CA LEU A 78 6.53 -11.23 -11.46
C LEU A 78 5.68 -12.51 -11.53
N VAL A 79 5.06 -12.80 -12.68
CA VAL A 79 4.29 -14.03 -12.89
C VAL A 79 5.18 -15.28 -12.80
N LYS A 80 6.43 -15.20 -13.30
CA LYS A 80 7.42 -16.29 -13.11
C LYS A 80 7.75 -16.55 -11.64
N LEU A 81 7.61 -15.53 -10.79
CA LEU A 81 7.77 -15.63 -9.33
C LEU A 81 6.44 -15.94 -8.60
N LEU A 82 5.37 -16.27 -9.34
CA LEU A 82 4.02 -16.52 -8.81
C LEU A 82 3.38 -15.29 -8.12
N ILE A 83 3.82 -14.09 -8.47
CA ILE A 83 3.26 -12.83 -7.96
C ILE A 83 2.32 -12.24 -9.02
N TYR A 84 1.03 -12.15 -8.69
CA TYR A 84 -0.01 -11.62 -9.57
C TYR A 84 -0.37 -10.19 -9.17
N CYS A 85 -0.16 -9.23 -10.07
CA CYS A 85 -0.56 -7.84 -9.88
C CYS A 85 -1.94 -7.60 -10.51
N THR A 86 -2.89 -7.12 -9.70
CA THR A 86 -4.23 -6.71 -10.18
C THR A 86 -4.23 -5.33 -10.82
N GLU A 87 -3.24 -4.48 -10.50
CA GLU A 87 -3.09 -3.12 -11.04
C GLU A 87 -1.64 -2.89 -11.51
N PRO A 88 -1.33 -3.06 -12.82
CA PRO A 88 0.04 -3.07 -13.31
C PRO A 88 0.72 -1.70 -13.30
N PHE A 89 -0.03 -0.61 -13.41
CA PHE A 89 0.49 0.75 -13.34
C PHE A 89 1.06 1.13 -11.97
N ARG A 90 0.83 0.34 -10.92
CA ARG A 90 1.43 0.55 -9.59
C ARG A 90 2.81 -0.06 -9.43
N ILE A 91 3.22 -0.96 -10.33
CA ILE A 91 4.51 -1.66 -10.26
C ILE A 91 5.69 -0.66 -10.21
N PRO A 92 5.74 0.41 -11.03
CA PRO A 92 6.84 1.38 -10.96
C PRO A 92 6.88 2.16 -9.65
N PHE A 93 5.71 2.39 -9.02
CA PHE A 93 5.61 3.10 -7.75
C PHE A 93 6.04 2.25 -6.55
N ALA A 94 5.92 0.92 -6.65
CA ALA A 94 6.36 0.00 -5.61
C ALA A 94 7.87 0.05 -5.33
N GLY A 95 8.67 0.57 -6.28
CA GLY A 95 10.10 0.81 -6.09
C GLY A 95 10.42 2.11 -5.33
N LYS A 96 9.54 3.11 -5.33
CA LYS A 96 9.76 4.42 -4.64
C LYS A 96 9.43 4.35 -3.15
N ASN A 97 8.44 3.54 -2.77
CA ASN A 97 8.06 3.33 -1.37
C ASN A 97 8.64 2.00 -0.89
N LYS A 98 9.21 1.94 0.32
CA LYS A 98 9.49 0.65 0.99
C LYS A 98 8.16 -0.07 1.21
N VAL A 99 7.72 -0.85 0.22
CA VAL A 99 6.54 -1.70 0.35
C VAL A 99 6.98 -2.92 1.16
N SER A 100 6.47 -3.05 2.39
CA SER A 100 6.54 -4.30 3.13
C SER A 100 5.71 -5.33 2.38
N LEU A 101 6.37 -6.09 1.49
CA LEU A 101 5.79 -7.18 0.73
C LEU A 101 5.45 -8.32 1.69
N VAL A 102 4.16 -8.59 1.87
CA VAL A 102 3.68 -9.83 2.47
C VAL A 102 3.58 -10.88 1.38
N CYS A 103 4.58 -11.75 1.27
CA CYS A 103 4.56 -12.88 0.35
C CYS A 103 3.91 -14.10 1.02
N LYS A 104 2.74 -14.50 0.53
CA LYS A 104 2.10 -15.77 0.88
C LYS A 104 2.63 -16.86 -0.06
N ASN A 105 3.49 -17.75 0.44
CA ASN A 105 3.74 -19.03 -0.23
C ASN A 105 2.92 -20.14 0.42
N LYS A 106 2.33 -21.02 -0.40
CA LYS A 106 1.28 -21.98 -0.01
C LYS A 106 1.72 -23.05 1.00
N ASN A 107 2.94 -23.04 1.56
CA ASN A 107 3.36 -24.11 2.49
C ASN A 107 4.33 -23.74 3.64
N ARG A 108 4.61 -22.47 3.94
CA ARG A 108 5.32 -21.98 5.17
C ARG A 108 5.81 -20.57 4.86
N THR A 109 5.47 -19.58 5.68
CA THR A 109 6.27 -18.37 6.02
C THR A 109 5.43 -17.56 7.02
N ASN A 110 5.53 -17.90 8.32
CA ASN A 110 4.92 -17.17 9.42
C ASN A 110 5.96 -16.19 9.97
N TYR A 111 6.14 -15.02 9.37
CA TYR A 111 7.20 -14.11 9.83
C TYR A 111 6.73 -12.67 9.84
N TYR A 112 6.55 -12.15 11.06
CA TYR A 112 6.34 -10.73 11.32
C TYR A 112 7.02 -10.42 12.66
N ARG A 113 8.07 -9.60 12.63
CA ARG A 113 8.53 -8.95 13.86
C ARG A 113 7.66 -7.71 14.07
N ALA A 114 6.89 -7.74 15.13
CA ALA A 114 6.24 -6.58 15.68
C ALA A 114 7.16 -5.97 16.74
N SER A 115 7.81 -4.85 16.43
CA SER A 115 8.53 -4.09 17.46
C SER A 115 7.57 -3.09 18.09
N SER A 116 7.36 -3.23 19.40
CA SER A 116 6.71 -2.22 20.23
C SER A 116 7.73 -1.21 20.71
N THR A 117 7.69 0.00 20.15
CA THR A 117 8.30 1.16 20.82
C THR A 117 7.33 1.64 21.89
N LEU A 118 7.71 1.40 23.15
CA LEU A 118 7.15 2.10 24.30
C LEU A 118 7.84 3.47 24.35
N ASP A 119 7.11 4.53 23.98
CA ASP A 119 7.55 5.87 24.33
C ASP A 119 7.04 6.15 25.76
N GLU A 120 7.96 6.13 26.74
CA GLU A 120 7.64 6.26 28.17
C GLU A 120 7.12 7.67 28.57
N THR A 121 6.93 8.59 27.63
CA THR A 121 6.69 10.01 27.93
C THR A 121 5.26 10.51 27.64
N THR A 122 4.37 9.74 27.03
CA THR A 122 2.97 10.16 26.74
C THR A 122 1.98 8.98 26.82
N PRO A 123 0.67 9.22 27.06
CA PRO A 123 -0.21 8.20 27.65
C PRO A 123 -0.46 7.00 26.72
N LYS A 124 0.00 5.81 27.13
CA LYS A 124 -0.51 4.46 26.75
C LYS A 124 -0.83 4.22 25.27
N TYR A 125 0.04 4.64 24.34
CA TYR A 125 -0.04 4.17 22.95
C TYR A 125 1.12 3.20 22.67
N ASN A 126 0.79 1.97 22.32
CA ASN A 126 1.78 0.96 21.97
C ASN A 126 1.85 0.82 20.46
N PHE A 127 3.02 1.09 19.90
CA PHE A 127 3.23 1.04 18.46
C PHE A 127 3.58 -0.35 17.94
N VAL A 128 3.35 -0.59 16.65
CA VAL A 128 3.79 -1.83 15.99
C VAL A 128 4.34 -1.50 14.62
N HIS A 129 5.64 -1.69 14.45
CA HIS A 129 6.28 -1.67 13.13
C HIS A 129 6.65 -3.09 12.69
N PHE A 130 6.28 -3.44 11.45
CA PHE A 130 6.73 -4.64 10.77
C PHE A 130 7.99 -4.32 9.96
N SER A 131 9.16 -4.68 10.49
CA SER A 131 10.45 -4.52 9.83
C SER A 131 10.93 -5.87 9.25
N SER A 132 11.63 -5.80 8.11
CA SER A 132 12.12 -6.96 7.36
C SER A 132 13.41 -7.58 7.91
N ASP A 133 14.06 -6.92 8.88
CA ASP A 133 15.31 -7.41 9.46
C ASP A 133 15.01 -8.35 10.65
N ASP A 134 15.40 -9.62 10.46
CA ASP A 134 15.30 -10.76 11.38
C ASP A 134 13.89 -11.18 11.84
N PRO A 135 13.28 -12.20 11.20
CA PRO A 135 11.91 -12.60 11.49
C PRO A 135 11.79 -13.40 12.79
N ILE A 136 11.08 -12.86 13.78
CA ILE A 136 10.61 -13.63 14.94
C ILE A 136 9.27 -14.31 14.60
N PRO A 137 9.06 -15.59 14.96
CA PRO A 137 7.76 -16.25 14.88
C PRO A 137 6.68 -15.51 15.70
N LEU A 138 5.52 -15.21 15.07
CA LEU A 138 4.35 -14.60 15.75
C LEU A 138 3.86 -15.38 16.98
N SER A 139 4.13 -16.69 17.03
CA SER A 139 3.80 -17.57 18.16
C SER A 139 4.59 -17.26 19.43
N GLN A 140 5.74 -16.59 19.32
CA GLN A 140 6.60 -16.21 20.46
C GLN A 140 6.25 -14.82 21.02
N ILE A 141 5.28 -14.12 20.43
CA ILE A 141 4.81 -12.83 20.95
C ILE A 141 3.96 -13.07 22.19
N ASP A 142 4.38 -12.48 23.31
CA ASP A 142 3.67 -12.55 24.58
C ASP A 142 2.20 -12.12 24.41
N VAL A 143 1.30 -12.83 25.09
CA VAL A 143 -0.16 -12.61 25.05
C VAL A 143 -0.52 -11.21 25.55
N GLN A 144 0.29 -10.62 26.44
CA GLN A 144 0.12 -9.25 26.91
C GLN A 144 0.66 -8.19 25.96
N SER A 145 1.31 -8.58 24.84
CA SER A 145 1.79 -7.61 23.88
C SER A 145 0.61 -6.86 23.24
N PRO A 146 0.59 -5.53 23.29
CA PRO A 146 -0.43 -4.68 22.65
C PRO A 146 -0.57 -4.95 21.15
N VAL A 147 0.53 -5.36 20.51
CA VAL A 147 0.58 -5.84 19.14
C VAL A 147 -0.42 -6.97 18.92
N LYS A 148 -0.31 -8.00 19.75
CA LYS A 148 -1.10 -9.21 19.65
C LYS A 148 -2.56 -8.87 19.88
N GLN A 149 -2.85 -7.98 20.83
CA GLN A 149 -4.20 -7.47 21.06
C GLN A 149 -4.78 -6.80 19.81
N VAL A 150 -4.03 -5.93 19.12
CA VAL A 150 -4.48 -5.28 17.88
C VAL A 150 -4.70 -6.29 16.76
N LEU A 151 -3.78 -7.24 16.57
CA LEU A 151 -3.91 -8.27 15.53
C LEU A 151 -5.08 -9.24 15.79
N LEU A 152 -5.35 -9.54 17.06
CA LEU A 152 -6.46 -10.40 17.48
C LEU A 152 -7.82 -9.71 17.39
N THR A 153 -7.91 -8.42 17.68
CA THR A 153 -9.20 -7.71 17.80
C THR A 153 -9.56 -6.88 16.57
N CYS A 154 -8.56 -6.27 15.92
CA CYS A 154 -8.77 -5.38 14.78
C CYS A 154 -8.77 -6.17 13.47
N HIS A 155 -9.82 -6.94 13.22
CA HIS A 155 -10.05 -7.68 11.97
C HIS A 155 -11.51 -7.62 11.54
N ALA A 156 -11.78 -7.90 10.27
CA ALA A 156 -13.11 -7.97 9.68
C ALA A 156 -13.60 -9.43 9.47
N LEU A 157 -12.86 -10.43 10.00
CA LEU A 157 -13.26 -11.83 9.96
C LEU A 157 -14.59 -12.09 10.68
N ALA A 158 -15.40 -12.97 10.10
CA ALA A 158 -16.63 -13.48 10.68
C ALA A 158 -16.64 -15.01 10.63
N ASN A 159 -17.34 -15.66 11.57
CA ASN A 159 -17.53 -17.11 11.56
C ASN A 159 -18.93 -17.43 11.02
N LEU A 160 -18.99 -18.07 9.85
CA LEU A 160 -20.22 -18.59 9.25
C LEU A 160 -20.15 -20.12 9.28
N ASP A 161 -21.04 -20.72 10.07
CA ASP A 161 -21.17 -22.17 10.17
C ASP A 161 -19.91 -22.99 10.48
N GLY A 162 -18.98 -22.39 11.25
CA GLY A 162 -17.73 -23.04 11.63
C GLY A 162 -16.58 -22.75 10.69
N ASP A 163 -16.81 -22.11 9.54
CA ASP A 163 -15.75 -21.57 8.69
C ASP A 163 -15.57 -20.07 8.92
N ILE A 164 -14.30 -19.65 8.96
CA ILE A 164 -13.92 -18.26 9.10
C ILE A 164 -13.89 -17.63 7.71
N ILE A 165 -14.76 -16.68 7.47
CA ILE A 165 -14.85 -15.90 6.23
C ILE A 165 -14.25 -14.51 6.42
N GLY A 166 -13.61 -13.98 5.38
CA GLY A 166 -13.02 -12.65 5.39
C GLY A 166 -11.69 -12.61 4.63
N ASP A 167 -10.89 -11.58 4.89
CA ASP A 167 -9.62 -11.37 4.19
C ASP A 167 -8.64 -12.54 4.46
N PRO A 168 -8.09 -13.18 3.42
CA PRO A 168 -7.11 -14.25 3.57
C PRO A 168 -5.88 -13.87 4.41
N LEU A 169 -5.49 -12.60 4.42
CA LEU A 169 -4.38 -12.07 5.22
C LEU A 169 -4.75 -12.05 6.70
N GLU A 170 -5.94 -11.56 7.04
CA GLU A 170 -6.43 -11.56 8.43
C GLU A 170 -6.61 -12.98 8.95
N LYS A 171 -7.17 -13.89 8.13
CA LYS A 171 -7.36 -15.31 8.48
C LYS A 171 -6.00 -15.98 8.75
N ALA A 172 -4.99 -15.68 7.95
CA ALA A 172 -3.64 -16.19 8.14
C ALA A 172 -3.00 -15.66 9.43
N THR A 173 -3.13 -14.36 9.72
CA THR A 173 -2.59 -13.76 10.96
C THR A 173 -3.22 -14.39 12.19
N LEU A 174 -4.55 -14.55 12.21
CA LEU A 174 -5.24 -15.15 13.34
C LEU A 174 -4.85 -16.62 13.53
N SER A 175 -4.74 -17.38 12.44
CA SER A 175 -4.26 -18.76 12.46
C SER A 175 -2.80 -18.86 12.92
N ALA A 176 -1.94 -17.91 12.54
CA ALA A 176 -0.54 -17.89 12.95
C ALA A 176 -0.35 -17.56 14.44
N LEU A 177 -1.28 -16.80 15.02
CA LEU A 177 -1.33 -16.52 16.45
C LEU A 177 -1.89 -17.70 17.26
N GLU A 178 -2.44 -18.72 16.61
CA GLU A 178 -3.20 -19.84 17.19
C GLU A 178 -4.52 -19.41 17.87
N TRP A 179 -5.24 -18.47 17.27
CA TRP A 179 -6.56 -18.01 17.74
C TRP A 179 -7.64 -18.22 16.68
N THR A 180 -8.90 -18.20 17.11
CA THR A 180 -10.07 -18.36 16.25
C THR A 180 -11.20 -17.42 16.67
N VAL A 181 -12.07 -17.08 15.74
CA VAL A 181 -13.29 -16.30 15.97
C VAL A 181 -14.47 -17.26 16.07
N THR A 182 -15.28 -17.13 17.12
CA THR A 182 -16.52 -17.91 17.29
C THR A 182 -17.74 -17.15 16.81
N ARG A 183 -18.87 -17.85 16.71
CA ARG A 183 -20.18 -17.21 16.50
C ARG A 183 -20.43 -16.22 17.64
N GLY A 184 -20.73 -14.96 17.33
CA GLY A 184 -20.89 -13.88 18.31
C GLY A 184 -19.67 -12.97 18.46
N ASP A 185 -18.75 -12.94 17.49
CA ASP A 185 -17.62 -12.00 17.44
C ASP A 185 -16.68 -12.04 18.67
N THR A 186 -16.60 -13.22 19.30
CA THR A 186 -15.64 -13.53 20.34
C THR A 186 -14.39 -14.15 19.72
N VAL A 187 -13.21 -13.68 20.12
CA VAL A 187 -11.91 -14.22 19.71
C VAL A 187 -11.34 -15.03 20.88
N VAL A 188 -11.03 -16.29 20.62
CA VAL A 188 -10.59 -17.27 21.62
C VAL A 188 -9.33 -18.00 21.15
N PRO A 189 -8.43 -18.39 22.07
CA PRO A 189 -7.26 -19.20 21.72
C PRO A 189 -7.69 -20.61 21.31
N ILE A 190 -7.02 -21.19 20.31
CA ILE A 190 -7.22 -22.59 19.88
C ILE A 190 -6.60 -23.56 20.91
N LYS A 191 -5.49 -23.16 21.52
CA LYS A 191 -4.77 -23.93 22.54
C LYS A 191 -4.47 -23.05 23.75
N GLY A 192 -4.65 -23.60 24.95
CA GLY A 192 -4.34 -22.92 26.22
C GLY A 192 -5.53 -22.17 26.85
N ARG A 193 -5.36 -21.78 28.11
CA ARG A 193 -6.34 -21.01 28.89
C ARG A 193 -5.97 -19.52 28.95
N SER A 194 -5.81 -18.89 27.79
CA SER A 194 -5.65 -17.44 27.69
C SER A 194 -7.03 -16.74 27.70
N GLY A 195 -7.07 -15.46 28.10
CA GLY A 195 -8.31 -14.68 28.17
C GLY A 195 -9.02 -14.58 26.81
N ARG A 196 -10.34 -14.38 26.81
CA ARG A 196 -11.14 -14.17 25.59
C ARG A 196 -11.27 -12.68 25.28
N TRP A 197 -11.39 -12.34 24.00
CA TRP A 197 -11.73 -10.98 23.56
C TRP A 197 -13.14 -10.98 22.98
N GLN A 198 -13.98 -10.06 23.43
CA GLN A 198 -15.30 -9.83 22.85
C GLN A 198 -15.22 -8.57 22.00
N ILE A 199 -15.52 -8.68 20.71
CA ILE A 199 -15.61 -7.50 19.85
C ILE A 199 -17.01 -6.90 20.01
N SER A 200 -17.06 -5.66 20.49
CA SER A 200 -18.32 -4.94 20.73
C SER A 200 -18.77 -4.14 19.51
N GLN A 201 -17.83 -3.48 18.84
CA GLN A 201 -18.14 -2.69 17.65
C GLN A 201 -16.99 -2.71 16.65
N ARG A 202 -17.33 -2.88 15.37
CA ARG A 202 -16.37 -2.84 14.26
C ARG A 202 -16.68 -1.69 13.32
N TYR A 203 -15.69 -0.84 13.08
CA TYR A 203 -15.68 0.10 11.97
C TYR A 203 -14.83 -0.49 10.86
N HIS A 204 -15.47 -1.02 9.83
CA HIS A 204 -14.80 -1.64 8.70
C HIS A 204 -13.84 -0.68 8.00
N PHE A 205 -12.89 -1.27 7.25
CA PHE A 205 -11.94 -0.49 6.47
C PHE A 205 -12.67 0.40 5.45
N LEU A 206 -12.48 1.70 5.58
CA LEU A 206 -12.99 2.68 4.64
C LEU A 206 -11.84 3.22 3.79
N SER A 207 -11.91 3.01 2.47
CA SER A 207 -10.87 3.46 1.53
C SER A 207 -10.59 4.96 1.59
N ALA A 208 -11.61 5.77 1.89
CA ALA A 208 -11.46 7.22 2.06
C ALA A 208 -10.60 7.59 3.28
N LEU A 209 -10.70 6.80 4.36
CA LEU A 209 -9.95 7.00 5.59
C LEU A 209 -8.69 6.14 5.66
N LYS A 210 -8.50 5.17 4.75
CA LYS A 210 -7.39 4.21 4.71
C LYS A 210 -7.11 3.51 6.05
N ARG A 211 -8.14 3.31 6.88
CA ARG A 211 -8.03 2.67 8.20
C ARG A 211 -9.31 1.96 8.60
N MET A 212 -9.19 1.08 9.57
CA MET A 212 -10.29 0.46 10.31
C MET A 212 -10.03 0.54 11.81
N SER A 213 -11.10 0.50 12.59
CA SER A 213 -11.02 0.52 14.06
C SER A 213 -12.03 -0.43 14.69
N VAL A 214 -11.70 -0.92 15.87
CA VAL A 214 -12.52 -1.86 16.62
C VAL A 214 -12.51 -1.49 18.09
N ILE A 215 -13.65 -1.65 18.75
CA ILE A 215 -13.79 -1.61 20.20
C ILE A 215 -13.95 -3.05 20.68
N ALA A 216 -13.05 -3.49 21.56
CA ALA A 216 -13.05 -4.85 22.08
C ALA A 216 -12.91 -4.84 23.60
N GLY A 217 -13.61 -5.74 24.29
CA GLY A 217 -13.54 -5.95 25.72
C GLY A 217 -12.80 -7.25 26.06
N GLN A 218 -11.99 -7.24 27.11
CA GLN A 218 -11.42 -8.44 27.71
C GLN A 218 -11.79 -8.49 29.19
N SER A 219 -12.22 -9.67 29.63
CA SER A 219 -12.37 -9.97 31.06
C SER A 219 -11.10 -10.70 31.52
N PRO A 220 -10.30 -10.12 32.43
CA PRO A 220 -9.01 -10.69 32.86
C PRO A 220 -9.16 -11.98 33.67
N SER A 221 -10.32 -12.23 34.29
CA SER A 221 -10.64 -13.48 34.98
C SER A 221 -12.10 -13.88 34.71
N PRO A 222 -12.42 -15.18 34.60
CA PRO A 222 -13.80 -15.67 34.53
C PRO A 222 -14.65 -15.34 35.77
N SER A 223 -14.03 -14.93 36.88
CA SER A 223 -14.71 -14.57 38.14
C SER A 223 -14.83 -13.06 38.40
N SER A 224 -14.21 -12.20 37.59
CA SER A 224 -14.25 -10.75 37.76
C SER A 224 -15.28 -10.11 36.81
N ASN A 225 -16.19 -9.30 37.33
CA ASN A 225 -17.13 -8.50 36.52
C ASN A 225 -16.48 -7.28 35.84
N GLU A 226 -15.19 -7.00 36.11
CA GLU A 226 -14.47 -5.92 35.43
C GLU A 226 -14.14 -6.33 33.99
N THR A 227 -14.66 -5.56 33.04
CA THR A 227 -14.35 -5.70 31.62
C THR A 227 -13.47 -4.52 31.21
N THR A 228 -12.25 -4.80 30.78
CA THR A 228 -11.34 -3.78 30.26
C THR A 228 -11.61 -3.62 28.77
N TYR A 229 -12.00 -2.42 28.35
CA TYR A 229 -12.18 -2.09 26.94
C TYR A 229 -10.89 -1.52 26.34
N ILE A 230 -10.61 -1.92 25.11
CA ILE A 230 -9.56 -1.37 24.27
C ILE A 230 -10.15 -0.86 22.96
N VAL A 231 -9.50 0.16 22.40
CA VAL A 231 -9.75 0.61 21.04
C VAL A 231 -8.51 0.27 20.22
N ALA A 232 -8.69 -0.55 19.20
CA ALA A 232 -7.63 -0.98 18.30
C ALA A 232 -7.86 -0.37 16.91
N VAL A 233 -6.79 0.15 16.29
CA VAL A 233 -6.84 0.76 14.96
C VAL A 233 -5.73 0.16 14.10
N LYS A 234 -6.04 -0.18 12.84
CA LYS A 234 -5.05 -0.54 11.84
C LYS A 234 -5.34 0.14 10.50
N GLY A 235 -4.30 0.46 9.74
CA GLY A 235 -4.44 1.24 8.52
C GLY A 235 -3.11 1.68 7.95
N ALA A 236 -3.16 2.55 6.96
CA ALA A 236 -1.98 3.06 6.28
C ALA A 236 -1.13 3.93 7.24
N PRO A 237 0.21 3.76 7.26
CA PRO A 237 1.08 4.41 8.22
C PRO A 237 1.02 5.95 8.13
N GLU A 238 0.83 6.50 6.93
CA GLU A 238 0.69 7.94 6.73
C GLU A 238 -0.56 8.53 7.38
N THR A 239 -1.60 7.71 7.59
CA THR A 239 -2.84 8.14 8.23
C THR A 239 -2.79 7.99 9.74
N LEU A 240 -2.11 6.95 10.24
CA LEU A 240 -2.03 6.68 11.68
C LEU A 240 -1.00 7.57 12.38
N LYS A 241 0.10 7.91 11.72
CA LYS A 241 1.17 8.75 12.29
C LYS A 241 0.67 10.06 12.94
N PRO A 242 -0.18 10.90 12.30
CA PRO A 242 -0.67 12.14 12.90
C PRO A 242 -1.72 11.93 14.01
N MET A 243 -2.27 10.72 14.18
CA MET A 243 -3.27 10.44 15.23
C MET A 243 -2.63 10.18 16.61
N VAL A 244 -1.31 9.99 16.63
CA VAL A 244 -0.56 9.57 17.84
C VAL A 244 0.52 10.59 18.21
N SER A 245 0.75 11.62 17.38
CA SER A 245 1.69 12.72 17.65
C SER A 245 1.08 13.86 18.44
#